data_AF-A0A947WU46-F1
#
_entry.id   AF-A0A947WU46-F1
#
_cell.length_a   1.000
_cell.length_b   1.000
_cell.length_c   1.000
_cell.angle_alpha   90.00
_cell.angle_beta   90.00
_cell.angle_gamma   90.00
#
_symmetry.space_group_name_H-M   'P 1'
#
loop_
_entity.id
_entity.type
_entity.pdbx_description
1 polymer ?
#
loop_
_entity_poly.entity_id
_entity_poly.type
_entity_poly.pdbx_seq_one_letter_code
_entity_poly.pdbx_strand_id
1 'polypeptide(L)'
;FVFNNAMLYALGLFLIFLSFVLDACDGEVARYKRLAQGGNIGGAYVEPVSHDIMYAFFFLPIGIGASLASGSLLPLIAAFVATASKLLFRLAEFRYDALKRILAEKEGKTYGWMQNKKTPTSMFYFIYRNFFTGTGMFFVLIIVVILDKINWFLYFYATTLFFLWCYKMLRQWKKIKRKTKQEDTVDF
;
A
#
# COMPACT_ATOMS: atom_id res chain seq x y z
N PHE A 1 5.99 6.26 23.25
CA PHE A 1 7.09 7.13 22.94
C PHE A 1 6.91 8.49 23.61
N VAL A 2 5.73 9.11 23.49
CA VAL A 2 5.42 10.40 24.11
C VAL A 2 5.05 10.31 25.61
N PHE A 3 4.25 9.31 25.99
CA PHE A 3 3.70 9.20 27.35
C PHE A 3 4.48 8.25 28.27
N ASN A 4 5.57 7.66 27.77
CA ASN A 4 6.38 6.64 28.47
C ASN A 4 5.58 5.56 29.22
N ASN A 5 4.44 5.13 28.68
CA ASN A 5 3.52 4.22 29.35
C ASN A 5 3.31 2.95 28.51
N ALA A 6 3.74 1.81 29.05
CA ALA A 6 3.66 0.52 28.37
C ALA A 6 2.22 0.09 28.05
N MET A 7 1.26 0.44 28.91
CA MET A 7 -0.16 0.12 28.69
C MET A 7 -0.71 0.84 27.46
N LEU A 8 -0.32 2.10 27.25
CA LEU A 8 -0.74 2.87 26.06
C LEU A 8 -0.12 2.31 24.78
N TYR A 9 1.09 1.75 24.83
CA TYR A 9 1.70 1.10 23.66
C TYR A 9 0.99 -0.21 23.32
N ALA A 10 0.71 -1.02 24.34
CA ALA A 10 -0.03 -2.26 24.19
C ALA A 10 -1.43 -2.00 23.61
N LEU A 11 -2.14 -0.99 24.14
CA LEU A 11 -3.44 -0.57 23.63
C LEU A 11 -3.34 -0.11 22.16
N GLY A 12 -2.37 0.73 21.81
CA GLY A 12 -2.17 1.18 20.43
C GLY A 12 -1.89 0.04 19.46
N LEU A 13 -0.98 -0.89 19.82
CA LEU A 13 -0.69 -2.07 19.03
C LEU A 13 -1.92 -2.98 18.88
N PHE A 14 -2.69 -3.17 19.95
CA PHE A 14 -3.92 -3.96 19.93
C PHE A 14 -4.98 -3.34 19.01
N LEU A 15 -5.19 -2.03 19.08
CA LEU A 15 -6.14 -1.32 18.21
C LEU A 15 -5.73 -1.41 16.73
N ILE A 16 -4.44 -1.28 16.44
CA ILE A 16 -3.93 -1.48 15.07
C ILE A 16 -4.18 -2.92 14.62
N PHE A 17 -3.85 -3.91 15.44
CA PHE A 17 -4.11 -5.32 15.14
C PHE A 17 -5.60 -5.59 14.87
N LEU A 18 -6.48 -5.09 15.74
CA LEU A 18 -7.91 -5.24 15.60
C LEU A 18 -8.41 -4.63 14.29
N SER A 19 -7.88 -3.48 13.88
CA SER A 19 -8.25 -2.87 12.60
C SER A 19 -7.94 -3.76 11.40
N PHE A 20 -6.81 -4.47 11.40
CA PHE A 20 -6.48 -5.46 10.36
C PHE A 20 -7.38 -6.69 10.40
N VAL A 21 -7.78 -7.16 11.59
CA VAL A 21 -8.72 -8.27 11.72
C VAL A 21 -10.09 -7.88 11.14
N LEU A 22 -10.56 -6.66 11.41
CA LEU A 22 -11.84 -6.16 10.88
C LEU A 22 -11.82 -6.01 9.34
N ASP A 23 -10.71 -5.53 8.77
CA ASP A 23 -10.48 -5.44 7.31
C ASP A 23 -10.35 -6.82 6.62
N ALA A 24 -10.03 -7.88 7.38
CA ALA A 24 -10.12 -9.24 6.84
C ALA A 24 -11.57 -9.74 6.84
N CYS A 25 -12.34 -9.39 7.88
CA CYS A 25 -13.72 -9.83 8.05
C CYS A 25 -14.68 -9.20 7.03
N ASP A 26 -14.56 -7.91 6.71
CA ASP A 26 -15.47 -7.25 5.76
C ASP A 26 -15.36 -7.84 4.34
N GLY A 27 -14.15 -8.17 3.90
CA GLY A 27 -13.87 -8.83 2.63
C GLY A 27 -14.45 -10.24 2.56
N GLU A 28 -14.37 -11.02 3.65
CA GLU A 28 -15.01 -12.34 3.72
C GLU A 28 -16.54 -12.25 3.73
N VAL A 29 -17.11 -11.31 4.49
CA VAL A 29 -18.56 -11.09 4.52
C VAL A 29 -19.09 -10.67 3.15
N ALA A 30 -18.36 -9.81 2.43
CA ALA A 30 -18.72 -9.38 1.08
C ALA A 30 -18.70 -10.55 0.06
N ARG A 31 -17.71 -11.44 0.17
CA ARG A 31 -17.64 -12.69 -0.63
C ARG A 31 -18.78 -13.65 -0.30
N TYR A 32 -19.02 -13.88 1.00
CA TYR A 32 -20.06 -14.78 1.48
C TYR A 32 -21.45 -14.35 1.01
N LYS A 33 -21.77 -13.06 1.09
CA LYS A 33 -23.08 -12.52 0.68
C LYS A 33 -23.30 -12.45 -0.84
N ARG A 34 -22.36 -12.93 -1.68
CA ARG A 34 -22.38 -12.80 -3.15
C ARG A 34 -22.64 -11.37 -3.66
N LEU A 35 -22.44 -10.35 -2.82
CA LEU A 35 -22.54 -8.93 -3.21
C LEU A 35 -21.53 -8.57 -4.31
N ALA A 36 -20.50 -9.40 -4.50
CA ALA A 36 -19.57 -9.31 -5.62
C ALA A 36 -20.18 -9.58 -7.01
N GLN A 37 -21.37 -10.21 -7.10
CA GLN A 37 -22.01 -10.56 -8.38
C GLN A 37 -22.82 -9.42 -9.02
N GLY A 38 -23.15 -8.37 -8.26
CA GLY A 38 -23.85 -7.18 -8.74
C GLY A 38 -23.03 -5.93 -8.46
N GLY A 39 -22.10 -5.59 -9.35
CA GLY A 39 -21.36 -4.33 -9.35
C GLY A 39 -20.91 -3.86 -7.95
N ASN A 40 -19.87 -4.48 -7.39
CA ASN A 40 -19.33 -4.13 -6.08
C ASN A 40 -18.63 -2.75 -6.09
N ILE A 41 -19.41 -1.67 -6.20
CA ILE A 41 -18.94 -0.27 -6.18
C ILE A 41 -18.22 0.02 -4.86
N GLY A 42 -18.67 -0.59 -3.76
CA GLY A 42 -18.02 -0.52 -2.45
C GLY A 42 -16.58 -1.03 -2.50
N GLY A 43 -16.36 -2.25 -2.97
CA GLY A 43 -15.00 -2.81 -3.13
C GLY A 43 -14.17 -2.09 -4.20
N ALA A 44 -14.80 -1.49 -5.21
CA ALA A 44 -14.09 -0.76 -6.26
C ALA A 44 -13.62 0.65 -5.83
N TYR A 45 -14.30 1.27 -4.86
CA TYR A 45 -14.03 2.65 -4.45
C TYR A 45 -13.77 2.81 -2.95
N VAL A 46 -14.70 2.35 -2.10
CA VAL A 46 -14.65 2.56 -0.65
C VAL A 46 -13.45 1.84 -0.04
N GLU A 47 -13.18 0.60 -0.45
CA GLU A 47 -12.04 -0.19 0.05
C GLU A 47 -10.67 0.45 -0.32
N PRO A 48 -10.40 0.84 -1.58
CA PRO A 48 -9.20 1.61 -1.90
C PRO A 48 -9.01 2.91 -1.11
N VAL A 49 -10.09 3.69 -0.96
CA VAL A 49 -10.07 5.00 -0.29
C VAL A 49 -9.87 4.82 1.22
N SER A 50 -10.56 3.87 1.84
CA SER A 50 -10.36 3.57 3.27
C SER A 50 -8.92 3.15 3.53
N HIS A 51 -8.34 2.31 2.67
CA HIS A 51 -6.94 1.94 2.76
C HIS A 51 -6.02 3.16 2.62
N ASP A 52 -6.29 4.10 1.71
CA ASP A 52 -5.46 5.30 1.51
C ASP A 52 -5.44 6.16 2.78
N ILE A 53 -6.61 6.36 3.38
CA ILE A 53 -6.77 7.05 4.66
C ILE A 53 -5.98 6.30 5.75
N MET A 54 -6.10 4.98 5.84
CA MET A 54 -5.40 4.17 6.85
C MET A 54 -3.88 4.33 6.78
N TYR A 55 -3.25 4.42 5.58
CA TYR A 55 -1.80 4.64 5.51
C TYR A 55 -1.38 5.99 6.07
N ALA A 56 -2.16 7.04 5.86
CA ALA A 56 -1.89 8.35 6.45
C ALA A 56 -2.00 8.31 7.99
N PHE A 57 -3.08 7.69 8.50
CA PHE A 57 -3.29 7.52 9.94
C PHE A 57 -2.33 6.51 10.59
N PHE A 58 -1.67 5.67 9.79
CA PHE A 58 -0.63 4.77 10.30
C PHE A 58 0.68 5.52 10.52
N PHE A 59 1.21 6.24 9.54
CA PHE A 59 2.53 6.87 9.65
C PHE A 59 2.51 8.22 10.37
N LEU A 60 1.52 9.09 10.10
CA LEU A 60 1.56 10.47 10.60
C LEU A 60 1.49 10.58 12.13
N PRO A 61 0.57 9.89 12.84
CA PRO A 61 0.54 9.93 14.29
C PRO A 61 1.82 9.38 14.93
N ILE A 62 2.41 8.33 14.34
CA ILE A 62 3.70 7.77 14.79
C ILE A 62 4.82 8.80 14.59
N GLY A 63 4.86 9.46 13.44
CA GLY A 63 5.83 10.52 13.12
C GLY A 63 5.73 11.73 14.04
N ILE A 64 4.51 12.19 14.32
CA ILE A 64 4.24 13.28 15.27
C ILE A 64 4.73 12.89 16.66
N GLY A 65 4.33 11.71 17.15
CA GLY A 65 4.75 11.24 18.47
C GLY A 65 6.26 11.05 18.57
N ALA A 66 6.89 10.53 17.50
CA ALA A 66 8.33 10.37 17.40
C ALA A 66 9.06 11.72 17.45
N SER A 67 8.57 12.69 16.69
CA SER A 67 9.14 14.04 16.63
C SER A 67 9.07 14.77 17.96
N LEU A 68 7.92 14.69 18.65
CA LEU A 68 7.72 15.29 19.97
C LEU A 68 8.67 14.71 21.02
N ALA A 69 8.83 13.39 21.05
CA ALA A 69 9.67 12.75 22.06
C ALA A 69 11.18 12.90 21.79
N SER A 70 11.61 12.97 20.52
CA SER A 70 13.02 13.17 20.19
C SER A 70 13.44 14.65 20.06
N GLY A 71 12.49 15.59 20.10
CA GLY A 71 12.74 17.02 19.86
C GLY A 71 13.25 17.34 18.44
N SER A 72 13.06 16.44 17.48
CA SER A 72 13.58 16.57 16.11
C SER A 72 12.45 16.48 15.11
N LEU A 73 12.48 17.29 14.05
CA LEU A 73 11.47 17.24 12.98
C LEU A 73 11.67 16.05 12.01
N LEU A 74 12.85 15.42 12.02
CA LEU A 74 13.20 14.37 11.08
C LEU A 74 12.22 13.18 11.05
N PRO A 75 11.73 12.65 12.18
CA PRO A 75 10.75 11.57 12.17
C PRO A 75 9.43 11.96 11.50
N LEU A 76 8.99 13.22 11.66
CA LEU A 76 7.78 13.72 11.02
C LEU A 76 7.96 13.84 9.50
N ILE A 77 9.09 14.37 9.05
CA ILE A 77 9.44 14.43 7.62
C ILE A 77 9.46 13.01 7.03
N ALA A 78 10.08 12.05 7.73
CA ALA A 78 10.11 10.66 7.31
C ALA A 78 8.71 10.05 7.21
N ALA A 79 7.83 10.28 8.20
CA ALA A 79 6.45 9.83 8.16
C ALA A 79 5.67 10.42 6.96
N PHE A 80 5.88 11.70 6.65
CA PHE A 80 5.28 12.34 5.49
C PHE A 80 5.77 11.72 4.18
N VAL A 81 7.09 11.53 4.03
CA VAL A 81 7.70 10.89 2.85
C VAL A 81 7.20 9.45 2.68
N ALA A 82 7.13 8.67 3.75
CA ALA A 82 6.59 7.30 3.72
C ALA A 82 5.14 7.27 3.25
N THR A 83 4.30 8.15 3.82
CA THR A 83 2.88 8.29 3.46
C THR A 83 2.72 8.68 2.00
N ALA A 84 3.35 9.78 1.58
CA ALA A 84 3.27 10.28 0.21
C ALA A 84 3.75 9.23 -0.79
N SER A 85 4.89 8.59 -0.53
CA SER A 85 5.43 7.54 -1.40
C SER A 85 4.50 6.33 -1.50
N LYS A 86 3.86 5.92 -0.41
CA LYS A 86 2.90 4.81 -0.41
C LYS A 86 1.65 5.14 -1.23
N LEU A 87 1.10 6.34 -1.05
CA LEU A 87 -0.07 6.81 -1.80
C LEU A 87 0.27 6.94 -3.28
N LEU A 88 1.42 7.54 -3.63
CA LEU A 88 1.89 7.65 -5.01
C LEU A 88 2.14 6.27 -5.65
N PHE A 89 2.71 5.32 -4.91
CA PHE A 89 2.88 3.93 -5.37
C PHE A 89 1.55 3.30 -5.78
N ARG A 90 0.50 3.52 -4.98
CA ARG A 90 -0.81 2.96 -5.25
C ARG A 90 -1.56 3.70 -6.35
N LEU A 91 -1.46 5.03 -6.38
CA LEU A 91 -1.99 5.84 -7.48
C LEU A 91 -1.41 5.39 -8.83
N ALA A 92 -0.10 5.15 -8.88
CA ALA A 92 0.57 4.61 -10.06
C ALA A 92 0.06 3.21 -10.45
N GLU A 93 -0.33 2.38 -9.48
CA GLU A 93 -0.96 1.08 -9.72
C GLU A 93 -2.34 1.24 -10.36
N PHE A 94 -3.21 2.03 -9.75
CA PHE A 94 -4.57 2.26 -10.25
C PHE A 94 -4.56 2.88 -11.63
N ARG A 95 -3.70 3.88 -11.88
CA ARG A 95 -3.56 4.50 -13.21
C ARG A 95 -3.09 3.50 -14.26
N TYR A 96 -2.13 2.65 -13.92
CA TYR A 96 -1.63 1.65 -14.84
C TYR A 96 -2.64 0.54 -15.12
N ASP A 97 -3.42 0.12 -14.12
CA ASP A 97 -4.48 -0.87 -14.31
C ASP A 97 -5.68 -0.30 -15.07
N ALA A 98 -6.02 0.99 -14.88
CA ALA A 98 -6.98 1.69 -15.71
C ALA A 98 -6.53 1.77 -17.17
N LEU A 99 -5.24 2.08 -17.42
CA LEU A 99 -4.68 2.06 -18.78
C LEU A 99 -4.80 0.68 -19.43
N LYS A 100 -4.46 -0.41 -18.71
CA LYS A 100 -4.62 -1.77 -19.24
C LYS A 100 -6.06 -2.10 -19.59
N ARG A 101 -7.01 -1.63 -18.76
CA ARG A 101 -8.44 -1.80 -19.02
C ARG A 101 -8.85 -1.15 -20.33
N ILE A 102 -8.48 0.12 -20.53
CA ILE A 102 -8.76 0.86 -21.77
C ILE A 102 -8.15 0.15 -22.99
N LEU A 103 -6.91 -0.33 -22.88
CA LEU A 103 -6.24 -1.06 -23.98
C LEU A 103 -6.94 -2.40 -24.28
N ALA A 104 -7.35 -3.15 -23.27
CA ALA A 104 -8.06 -4.40 -23.46
C ALA A 104 -9.44 -4.19 -24.09
N GLU A 105 -10.16 -3.14 -23.68
CA GLU A 105 -11.44 -2.75 -24.26
C GLU A 105 -11.28 -2.36 -25.75
N LYS A 106 -10.21 -1.62 -26.10
CA LYS A 106 -9.85 -1.34 -27.51
C LYS A 106 -9.56 -2.60 -28.34
N GLU A 107 -8.94 -3.61 -27.74
CA GLU A 107 -8.68 -4.91 -28.37
C GLU A 107 -9.94 -5.82 -28.44
N GLY A 108 -11.12 -5.32 -28.05
CA GLY A 108 -12.37 -6.09 -28.03
C GLY A 108 -12.43 -7.16 -26.93
N LYS A 109 -11.51 -7.14 -25.97
CA LYS A 109 -11.47 -8.08 -24.84
C LYS A 109 -12.33 -7.55 -23.70
N THR A 110 -13.26 -8.37 -23.20
CA THR A 110 -14.05 -8.03 -22.01
C THR A 110 -13.15 -8.01 -20.77
N TYR A 111 -12.87 -6.80 -20.26
CA TYR A 111 -12.12 -6.60 -19.02
C TYR A 111 -13.00 -6.90 -17.81
N GLY A 112 -13.25 -8.18 -17.55
CA GLY A 112 -14.10 -8.61 -16.43
C GLY A 112 -13.79 -9.99 -15.85
N TRP A 113 -13.07 -10.85 -16.59
CA TRP A 113 -12.97 -12.27 -16.23
C TRP A 113 -11.57 -12.87 -16.39
N MET A 114 -10.50 -12.08 -16.23
CA MET A 114 -9.17 -12.66 -15.97
C MET A 114 -9.04 -13.08 -14.51
N GLN A 115 -9.85 -14.08 -14.13
CA GLN A 115 -9.53 -15.07 -13.09
C GLN A 115 -8.32 -15.86 -13.58
N ASN A 116 -7.12 -15.36 -13.26
CA ASN A 116 -5.91 -16.13 -12.99
C ASN A 116 -4.76 -15.13 -12.84
N LYS A 117 -4.83 -14.27 -11.81
CA LYS A 117 -3.60 -13.67 -11.29
C LYS A 117 -2.80 -14.82 -10.68
N LYS A 118 -1.95 -15.47 -11.48
CA LYS A 118 -0.89 -16.35 -10.94
C LYS A 118 -0.14 -15.50 -9.92
N THR A 119 -0.15 -15.94 -8.67
CA THR A 119 0.57 -15.26 -7.59
C THR A 119 2.01 -15.13 -8.05
N PRO A 120 2.56 -13.90 -8.17
CA PRO A 120 3.92 -13.75 -8.63
C PRO A 120 4.85 -14.49 -7.65
N THR A 121 5.52 -15.55 -8.10
CA THR A 121 6.39 -16.39 -7.26
C THR A 121 7.79 -15.80 -7.05
N SER A 122 8.02 -14.55 -7.49
CA SER A 122 9.30 -13.90 -7.32
C SER A 122 9.56 -13.61 -5.84
N MET A 123 10.78 -13.90 -5.38
CA MET A 123 11.27 -13.55 -4.04
C MET A 123 11.05 -12.06 -3.70
N PHE A 124 11.14 -11.18 -4.70
CA PHE A 124 10.86 -9.75 -4.51
C PHE A 124 9.40 -9.47 -4.15
N TYR A 125 8.45 -10.22 -4.75
CA TYR A 125 7.03 -10.10 -4.41
C TYR A 125 6.75 -10.66 -3.01
N PHE A 126 7.41 -11.75 -2.61
CA PHE A 126 7.32 -12.28 -1.26
C PHE A 126 7.78 -11.25 -0.21
N ILE A 127 8.95 -10.64 -0.42
CA ILE A 127 9.46 -9.58 0.48
C ILE A 127 8.50 -8.38 0.49
N TYR A 128 8.08 -7.91 -0.70
CA TYR A 128 7.12 -6.81 -0.81
C TYR A 128 5.84 -7.09 0.00
N ARG A 129 5.29 -8.29 -0.16
CA ARG A 129 4.03 -8.69 0.47
C ARG A 129 4.14 -8.79 1.98
N ASN A 130 5.24 -9.32 2.50
CA ASN A 130 5.40 -9.54 3.95
C ASN A 130 5.90 -8.32 4.72
N PHE A 131 6.53 -7.35 4.05
CA PHE A 131 7.14 -6.19 4.74
C PHE A 131 6.52 -4.84 4.35
N PHE A 132 5.91 -4.69 3.18
CA PHE A 132 5.51 -3.38 2.64
C PHE A 132 3.99 -3.23 2.40
N THR A 133 3.21 -4.21 2.85
CA THR A 133 1.74 -4.16 2.92
C THR A 133 1.29 -3.76 4.32
N GLY A 134 0.03 -3.31 4.48
CA GLY A 134 -0.49 -2.91 5.79
C GLY A 134 -0.24 -3.96 6.88
N THR A 135 -0.57 -5.22 6.60
CA THR A 135 -0.36 -6.35 7.51
C THR A 135 1.11 -6.66 7.76
N GLY A 136 1.97 -6.55 6.74
CA GLY A 136 3.41 -6.75 6.89
C GLY A 136 4.10 -5.71 7.77
N MET A 137 3.73 -4.44 7.58
CA MET A 137 4.30 -3.32 8.33
C MET A 137 4.02 -3.41 9.83
N PHE A 138 2.90 -4.03 10.21
CA PHE A 138 2.52 -4.23 11.60
C PHE A 138 3.53 -5.07 12.40
N PHE A 139 4.02 -6.17 11.83
CA PHE A 139 5.01 -7.03 12.51
C PHE A 139 6.33 -6.29 12.73
N VAL A 140 6.77 -5.51 11.73
CA VAL A 140 7.97 -4.68 11.86
C VAL A 140 7.76 -3.60 12.92
N LEU A 141 6.56 -3.02 13.01
CA LEU A 141 6.22 -2.04 14.03
C LEU A 141 6.33 -2.64 15.44
N ILE A 142 5.80 -3.85 15.67
CA ILE A 142 5.93 -4.53 16.97
C ILE A 142 7.40 -4.66 17.39
N ILE A 143 8.24 -5.20 16.49
CA ILE A 143 9.67 -5.40 16.76
C ILE A 143 10.34 -4.08 17.12
N VAL A 144 10.06 -3.03 16.36
CA VAL A 144 10.71 -1.73 16.57
C VAL A 144 10.21 -1.03 17.84
N VAL A 145 8.94 -1.20 18.21
CA VAL A 145 8.40 -0.70 19.47
C VAL A 145 9.06 -1.39 20.66
N ILE A 146 9.29 -2.71 20.60
CA ILE A 146 10.01 -3.46 21.65
C ILE A 146 11.45 -2.95 21.81
N LEU A 147 12.10 -2.61 20.71
CA LEU A 147 13.48 -2.09 20.70
C LEU A 147 13.58 -0.59 21.00
N ASP A 148 12.44 0.11 21.16
CA ASP A 148 12.35 1.57 21.31
C ASP A 148 13.08 2.36 20.21
N LYS A 149 13.05 1.83 18.97
CA LYS A 149 13.74 2.42 17.80
C LYS A 149 12.77 2.97 16.75
N ILE A 150 11.66 3.57 17.16
CA ILE A 150 10.58 4.04 16.26
C ILE A 150 11.09 4.97 15.14
N ASN A 151 12.10 5.79 15.40
CA ASN A 151 12.70 6.64 14.37
C ASN A 151 13.26 5.82 13.18
N TRP A 152 13.91 4.70 13.47
CA TRP A 152 14.46 3.81 12.44
C TRP A 152 13.37 3.15 11.60
N PHE A 153 12.23 2.81 12.20
CA PHE A 153 11.06 2.34 11.46
C PHE A 153 10.63 3.38 10.42
N LEU A 154 10.48 4.64 10.83
CA LEU A 154 10.04 5.72 9.94
C LEU A 154 11.06 5.97 8.81
N TYR A 155 12.35 6.00 9.12
CA TYR A 155 13.40 6.18 8.10
C TYR A 155 13.47 5.01 7.12
N PHE A 156 13.37 3.78 7.62
CA PHE A 156 13.34 2.59 6.79
C PHE A 156 12.18 2.64 5.81
N TYR A 157 10.96 2.90 6.28
CA TYR A 157 9.79 2.96 5.39
C TYR A 157 9.80 4.17 4.46
N ALA A 158 10.25 5.34 4.91
CA ALA A 158 10.37 6.52 4.06
C ALA A 158 11.28 6.25 2.85
N THR A 159 12.47 5.71 3.10
CA THR A 159 13.45 5.43 2.04
C THR A 159 12.98 4.31 1.13
N THR A 160 12.61 3.17 1.68
CA THR A 160 12.22 2.00 0.89
C THR A 160 10.96 2.22 0.06
N LEU A 161 9.91 2.83 0.62
CA LEU A 161 8.67 3.11 -0.12
C LEU A 161 8.91 4.12 -1.24
N PHE A 162 9.76 5.12 -1.03
CA PHE A 162 10.16 6.07 -2.06
C PHE A 162 10.85 5.36 -3.23
N PHE A 163 11.85 4.51 -2.95
CA PHE A 163 12.52 3.75 -4.00
C PHE A 163 11.60 2.75 -4.70
N LEU A 164 10.70 2.10 -3.98
CA LEU A 164 9.69 1.19 -4.56
C LEU A 164 8.74 1.93 -5.51
N TRP A 165 8.31 3.14 -5.15
CA TRP A 165 7.51 4.00 -6.02
C TRP A 165 8.28 4.38 -7.29
N CYS A 166 9.51 4.91 -7.15
CA CYS A 166 10.37 5.25 -8.28
C CYS A 166 10.59 4.05 -9.22
N TYR A 167 10.93 2.89 -8.66
CA TYR A 167 11.11 1.66 -9.41
C TYR A 167 9.85 1.26 -10.19
N LYS A 168 8.68 1.31 -9.54
CA LYS A 168 7.40 0.96 -10.17
C LYS A 168 7.06 1.92 -11.31
N MET A 169 7.20 3.23 -11.09
CA MET A 169 7.00 4.26 -12.11
C MET A 169 7.90 4.04 -13.33
N LEU A 170 9.20 3.84 -13.12
CA LEU A 170 10.16 3.59 -14.19
C LEU A 170 9.81 2.30 -14.96
N ARG A 171 9.40 1.25 -14.26
CA ARG A 171 9.01 -0.02 -14.87
C ARG A 171 7.74 0.13 -15.71
N GLN A 172 6.74 0.85 -15.22
CA GLN A 172 5.49 1.11 -15.93
C GLN A 172 5.75 1.98 -17.17
N TRP A 173 6.53 3.05 -17.04
CA TRP A 173 6.93 3.89 -18.18
C TRP A 173 7.64 3.07 -19.27
N LYS A 174 8.66 2.28 -18.92
CA LYS A 174 9.36 1.42 -19.88
C LYS A 174 8.40 0.48 -20.62
N LYS A 175 7.38 -0.05 -19.95
CA LYS A 175 6.37 -0.92 -20.58
C LYS A 175 5.46 -0.15 -21.54
N ILE A 176 5.03 1.05 -21.16
CA ILE A 176 4.19 1.92 -22.02
C ILE A 176 4.97 2.28 -23.28
N LYS A 177 6.20 2.79 -23.14
CA LYS A 177 7.06 3.16 -24.28
C LYS A 177 7.31 2.01 -25.26
N ARG A 178 7.48 0.80 -24.75
CA ARG A 178 7.65 -0.40 -25.59
C ARG A 178 6.40 -0.73 -26.40
N LYS A 179 5.20 -0.56 -25.82
CA LYS A 179 3.94 -0.81 -26.52
C LYS A 179 3.65 0.24 -27.59
N THR A 180 3.83 1.51 -27.27
CA THR A 180 3.65 2.60 -28.25
C THR A 180 4.56 2.40 -29.47
N LYS A 181 5.83 2.05 -29.26
CA LYS A 181 6.75 1.77 -30.36
C LYS A 181 6.34 0.56 -31.23
N GLN A 182 5.61 -0.41 -30.66
CA GLN A 182 5.11 -1.55 -31.44
C GLN A 182 3.91 -1.17 -32.31
N GLU A 183 2.99 -0.35 -31.79
CA GLU A 183 1.84 0.19 -32.56
C GLU A 183 2.32 1.01 -33.76
N ASP A 184 3.29 1.91 -33.57
CA ASP A 184 3.85 2.75 -34.65
C ASP A 184 4.52 1.94 -35.79
N THR A 185 4.89 0.68 -35.55
CA THR A 185 5.56 -0.19 -36.54
C THR A 185 4.63 -1.10 -37.33
N VAL A 186 3.37 -1.26 -36.91
CA VAL A 186 2.39 -2.14 -37.58
C VAL A 186 1.57 -1.39 -38.63
N ASP A 187 1.56 -0.05 -38.57
CA ASP A 187 0.85 0.83 -39.51
C ASP A 187 1.67 1.22 -40.77
N PHE A 188 2.70 0.42 -41.14
CA PHE A 188 3.51 0.61 -42.36
C PHE A 188 3.49 -0.61 -43.28
#